data_AF-A0A3S8TLH6-F1
#
_entry.id   AF-A0A3S8TLH6-F1
#
_cell.length_a   1.000
_cell.length_b   1.000
_cell.length_c   1.000
_cell.angle_alpha   90.00
_cell.angle_beta   90.00
_cell.angle_gamma   90.00
#
_symmetry.space_group_name_H-M   'P 1'
#
loop_
_entity.id
_entity.type
_entity.pdbx_description
1 polymer ?
#
loop_
_entity_poly.entity_id
_entity_poly.type
_entity_poly.pdbx_seq_one_letter_code
_entity_poly.pdbx_strand_id
1 'polypeptide(L)'
;MKSGQKDIFYITGSSKEQLEKSPFLERLKKKNLEVIFFTDPVDKYLMQYLMDYEDKKFQNVSKEGLKLGKDSKDKEIKESFKELTKWWKETLATENVDDVKISNRLADTPCVVVTSKYGWSANMERIMQSQTLSDANKQAYMRGKRVLEINARHPIIKELRERVVKDPEDTSVKTTAQLMYQTALMESGFMLPDPKDFASRIYDSVKASLSISPDAAVEEEDEVEEAPEVENSSSQKEEETDSTPTEEE
;
A
#
# COMPACT_ATOMS: atom_id res chain seq x y z
N MET A 1 -27.40 -11.43 -11.31
CA MET A 1 -27.08 -9.98 -11.37
C MET A 1 -28.31 -9.14 -11.07
N LYS A 2 -28.16 -7.96 -10.46
CA LYS A 2 -29.31 -7.06 -10.22
C LYS A 2 -29.86 -6.48 -11.51
N SER A 3 -31.15 -6.14 -11.52
CA SER A 3 -31.75 -5.39 -12.63
C SER A 3 -31.00 -4.07 -12.87
N GLY A 4 -30.68 -3.76 -14.13
CA GLY A 4 -29.90 -2.58 -14.52
C GLY A 4 -28.38 -2.68 -14.34
N GLN A 5 -27.85 -3.78 -13.79
CA GLN A 5 -26.41 -4.00 -13.69
C GLN A 5 -25.81 -4.30 -15.08
N LYS A 6 -24.78 -3.54 -15.44
CA LYS A 6 -24.11 -3.61 -16.76
C LYS A 6 -22.84 -4.44 -16.77
N ASP A 7 -22.13 -4.47 -15.64
CA ASP A 7 -20.81 -5.07 -15.53
C ASP A 7 -20.83 -6.25 -14.55
N ILE A 8 -20.05 -7.28 -14.85
CA ILE A 8 -19.69 -8.36 -13.93
C ILE A 8 -18.51 -7.88 -13.10
N PHE A 9 -18.72 -7.70 -11.80
CA PHE A 9 -17.68 -7.21 -10.91
C PHE A 9 -16.77 -8.35 -10.46
N TYR A 10 -15.46 -8.11 -10.46
CA TYR A 10 -14.49 -9.05 -9.94
C TYR A 10 -13.33 -8.35 -9.23
N ILE A 11 -12.62 -9.10 -8.38
CA ILE A 11 -11.35 -8.69 -7.79
C ILE A 11 -10.39 -9.87 -7.83
N THR A 12 -9.10 -9.58 -8.01
CA THR A 12 -8.04 -10.60 -7.97
C THR A 12 -7.21 -10.43 -6.71
N GLY A 13 -6.79 -11.55 -6.10
CA GLY A 13 -6.17 -11.57 -4.77
C GLY A 13 -5.16 -12.68 -4.59
N SER A 14 -4.73 -12.91 -3.34
CA SER A 14 -3.97 -14.10 -2.95
C SER A 14 -4.77 -15.10 -2.13
N SER A 15 -5.81 -14.64 -1.42
CA SER A 15 -6.74 -15.50 -0.71
C SER A 15 -8.14 -14.89 -0.65
N LYS A 16 -9.14 -15.72 -0.37
CA LYS A 16 -10.51 -15.29 -0.15
C LYS A 16 -10.61 -14.36 1.07
N GLU A 17 -9.99 -14.69 2.21
CA GLU A 17 -10.07 -13.84 3.39
C GLU A 17 -9.50 -12.44 3.15
N GLN A 18 -8.40 -12.33 2.38
CA GLN A 18 -7.82 -11.04 2.02
C GLN A 18 -8.82 -10.22 1.18
N LEU A 19 -9.40 -10.85 0.16
CA LEU A 19 -10.33 -10.18 -0.75
C LEU A 19 -11.61 -9.74 -0.04
N GLU A 20 -12.14 -10.56 0.86
CA GLU A 20 -13.32 -10.22 1.64
C GLU A 20 -13.13 -8.97 2.49
N LYS A 21 -11.92 -8.70 2.97
CA LYS A 21 -11.60 -7.51 3.77
C LYS A 21 -11.23 -6.29 2.91
N SER A 22 -11.23 -6.42 1.59
CA SER A 22 -10.77 -5.35 0.72
C SER A 22 -11.68 -4.11 0.76
N PRO A 23 -11.09 -2.89 0.89
CA PRO A 23 -11.87 -1.65 0.89
C PRO A 23 -12.56 -1.40 -0.47
N PHE A 24 -12.07 -2.03 -1.54
CA PHE A 24 -12.68 -1.97 -2.88
C PHE A 24 -14.11 -2.54 -2.93
N LEU A 25 -14.52 -3.33 -1.94
CA LEU A 25 -15.82 -3.99 -1.90
C LEU A 25 -16.88 -3.24 -1.09
N GLU A 26 -16.51 -2.24 -0.29
CA GLU A 26 -17.39 -1.66 0.74
C GLU A 26 -18.75 -1.22 0.20
N ARG A 27 -18.78 -0.34 -0.81
CA ARG A 27 -20.05 0.14 -1.36
C ARG A 27 -20.74 -0.90 -2.24
N LEU A 28 -20.00 -1.83 -2.85
CA LEU A 28 -20.62 -2.97 -3.56
C LEU A 28 -21.41 -3.84 -2.59
N LYS A 29 -20.82 -4.17 -1.43
CA LYS A 29 -21.48 -4.89 -0.33
C LYS A 29 -22.70 -4.12 0.19
N LYS A 30 -22.57 -2.82 0.48
CA LYS A 30 -23.71 -1.98 0.92
C LYS A 30 -24.84 -1.94 -0.12
N LYS A 31 -24.51 -2.02 -1.41
CA LYS A 31 -25.48 -2.12 -2.51
C LYS A 31 -25.90 -3.55 -2.82
N ASN A 32 -25.47 -4.55 -2.06
CA ASN A 32 -25.69 -5.97 -2.30
C ASN A 32 -25.39 -6.39 -3.76
N LEU A 33 -24.26 -5.90 -4.30
CA LEU A 33 -23.75 -6.26 -5.62
C LEU A 33 -22.72 -7.37 -5.45
N GLU A 34 -22.94 -8.46 -6.16
CA GLU A 34 -22.05 -9.63 -6.17
C GLU A 34 -20.72 -9.31 -6.86
N VAL A 35 -19.62 -9.85 -6.31
CA VAL A 35 -18.26 -9.69 -6.82
C VAL A 35 -17.59 -11.06 -6.85
N ILE A 36 -17.03 -11.43 -8.00
CA ILE A 36 -16.28 -12.67 -8.17
C ILE A 36 -14.88 -12.49 -7.57
N PHE A 37 -14.44 -13.46 -6.78
CA PHE A 37 -13.09 -13.52 -6.21
C PHE A 37 -12.25 -14.50 -7.01
N PHE A 38 -11.21 -13.96 -7.63
CA PHE A 38 -10.21 -14.72 -8.36
C PHE A 38 -8.93 -14.79 -7.53
N THR A 39 -8.68 -15.94 -6.93
CA THR A 39 -7.56 -16.17 -6.01
C THR A 39 -6.38 -16.84 -6.69
N ASP A 40 -6.60 -17.50 -7.83
CA ASP A 40 -5.55 -18.25 -8.50
C ASP A 40 -4.70 -17.33 -9.39
N PRO A 41 -3.38 -17.56 -9.47
CA PRO A 41 -2.51 -16.78 -10.35
C PRO A 41 -2.95 -16.81 -11.82
N VAL A 42 -3.52 -17.93 -12.29
CA VAL A 42 -3.96 -18.12 -13.67
C VAL A 42 -5.15 -17.22 -14.04
N ASP A 43 -6.04 -16.95 -13.08
CA ASP A 43 -7.22 -16.09 -13.29
C ASP A 43 -6.80 -14.68 -13.74
N LYS A 44 -5.66 -14.19 -13.26
CA LYS A 44 -5.15 -12.86 -13.58
C LYS A 44 -4.74 -12.73 -15.06
N TYR A 45 -4.29 -13.83 -15.66
CA TYR A 45 -4.01 -13.88 -17.10
C TYR A 45 -5.30 -14.07 -17.87
N LEU A 46 -6.20 -14.96 -17.42
CA LEU A 46 -7.52 -15.15 -18.03
C LEU A 46 -8.28 -13.82 -18.17
N MET A 47 -8.33 -13.03 -17.10
CA MET A 47 -9.05 -11.75 -17.07
C MET A 47 -8.42 -10.64 -17.93
N GLN A 48 -7.24 -10.86 -18.52
CA GLN A 48 -6.71 -9.96 -19.56
C GLN A 48 -7.34 -10.21 -20.93
N TYR A 49 -7.83 -11.42 -21.17
CA TYR A 49 -8.41 -11.84 -22.45
C TYR A 49 -9.94 -11.94 -22.39
N LEU A 50 -10.50 -12.28 -21.22
CA LEU A 50 -11.94 -12.37 -21.02
C LEU A 50 -12.57 -10.98 -20.85
N MET A 51 -13.07 -10.43 -21.95
CA MET A 51 -13.61 -9.06 -21.99
C MET A 51 -15.07 -8.98 -21.50
N ASP A 52 -15.88 -9.95 -21.90
CA ASP A 52 -17.30 -10.02 -21.60
C ASP A 52 -17.82 -11.47 -21.57
N TYR A 53 -19.00 -11.63 -20.99
CA TYR A 53 -19.77 -12.87 -20.94
C TYR A 53 -21.26 -12.52 -21.02
N GLU A 54 -22.01 -13.14 -21.93
CA GLU A 54 -23.44 -12.86 -22.16
C GLU A 54 -23.75 -11.34 -22.26
N ASP A 55 -23.01 -10.64 -23.11
CA ASP A 55 -23.10 -9.17 -23.34
C ASP A 55 -22.81 -8.29 -22.10
N LYS A 56 -22.20 -8.86 -21.04
CA LYS A 56 -21.79 -8.13 -19.84
C LYS A 56 -20.27 -8.04 -19.75
N LYS A 57 -19.76 -6.82 -19.62
CA LYS A 57 -18.31 -6.58 -19.50
C LYS A 57 -17.82 -6.91 -18.10
N PHE A 58 -16.58 -7.37 -18.01
CA PHE A 58 -15.93 -7.54 -16.72
C PHE A 58 -15.34 -6.20 -16.23
N GLN A 59 -15.56 -5.89 -14.95
CA GLN A 59 -15.00 -4.71 -14.28
C GLN A 59 -14.24 -5.13 -13.03
N ASN A 60 -12.92 -4.91 -13.05
CA ASN A 60 -12.09 -5.07 -11.87
C ASN A 60 -12.40 -3.95 -10.87
N VAL A 61 -12.86 -4.30 -9.67
CA VAL A 61 -13.23 -3.33 -8.63
C VAL A 61 -12.01 -2.72 -7.92
N SER A 62 -10.78 -3.12 -8.23
CA SER A 62 -9.54 -2.44 -7.79
C SER A 62 -8.96 -1.49 -8.84
N LYS A 63 -9.62 -1.35 -10.01
CA LYS A 63 -9.20 -0.45 -11.09
C LYS A 63 -10.16 0.73 -11.25
N GLU A 64 -9.71 1.75 -11.98
CA GLU A 64 -10.57 2.82 -12.46
C GLU A 64 -11.73 2.31 -13.33
N GLY A 65 -12.78 3.12 -13.44
CA GLY A 65 -13.92 2.86 -14.32
C GLY A 65 -15.12 2.18 -13.64
N LEU A 66 -15.03 1.88 -12.34
CA LEU A 66 -16.15 1.32 -11.58
C LEU A 66 -17.37 2.25 -11.62
N LYS A 67 -18.53 1.69 -12.00
CA LYS A 67 -19.81 2.43 -12.07
C LYS A 67 -20.85 1.75 -11.20
N LEU A 68 -21.21 2.39 -10.08
CA LEU A 68 -22.22 1.89 -9.15
C LEU A 68 -23.58 2.61 -9.26
N GLY A 69 -23.86 3.30 -10.38
CA GLY A 69 -25.02 4.17 -10.56
C GLY A 69 -24.74 5.63 -10.18
N LYS A 70 -25.65 6.55 -10.54
CA LYS A 70 -25.52 7.99 -10.24
C LYS A 70 -26.04 8.28 -8.83
N ASP A 71 -25.24 8.94 -7.99
CA ASP A 71 -25.76 9.63 -6.80
C ASP A 71 -26.08 11.07 -7.22
N SER A 72 -27.27 11.57 -6.86
CA SER A 72 -27.71 12.92 -7.27
C SER A 72 -26.80 14.02 -6.72
N LYS A 73 -26.09 13.75 -5.62
CA LYS A 73 -25.16 14.69 -4.97
C LYS A 73 -23.71 14.60 -5.46
N ASP A 74 -23.40 13.71 -6.41
CA ASP A 74 -22.02 13.48 -6.85
C ASP A 74 -21.34 14.75 -7.40
N LYS A 75 -22.08 15.61 -8.09
CA LYS A 75 -21.52 16.85 -8.67
C LYS A 75 -21.14 17.86 -7.59
N GLU A 76 -22.03 18.12 -6.64
CA GLU A 76 -21.82 19.07 -5.54
C GLU A 76 -20.64 18.63 -4.67
N ILE A 77 -20.58 17.34 -4.33
CA ILE A 77 -19.47 16.77 -3.56
C ILE A 77 -18.15 16.97 -4.31
N LYS A 78 -18.08 16.61 -5.60
CA LYS A 78 -16.86 16.79 -6.39
C LYS A 78 -16.38 18.24 -6.44
N GLU A 79 -17.29 19.20 -6.64
CA GLU A 79 -16.91 20.61 -6.66
C GLU A 79 -16.41 21.07 -5.28
N SER A 80 -17.08 20.67 -4.20
CA SER A 80 -16.68 21.06 -2.84
C SER A 80 -15.30 20.54 -2.41
N PHE A 81 -14.80 19.46 -3.02
CA PHE A 81 -13.51 18.82 -2.70
C PHE A 81 -12.42 19.12 -3.75
N LYS A 82 -12.71 19.92 -4.77
CA LYS A 82 -11.80 20.19 -5.89
C LYS A 82 -10.46 20.76 -5.44
N GLU A 83 -10.49 21.68 -4.48
CA GLU A 83 -9.29 22.27 -3.88
C GLU A 83 -8.41 21.22 -3.20
N LEU A 84 -8.99 20.39 -2.31
CA LEU A 84 -8.28 19.30 -1.65
C LEU A 84 -7.68 18.33 -2.68
N THR A 85 -8.45 17.92 -3.70
CA THR A 85 -7.95 16.96 -4.71
C THR A 85 -6.77 17.53 -5.50
N LYS A 86 -6.81 18.82 -5.84
CA LYS A 86 -5.71 19.48 -6.55
C LYS A 86 -4.47 19.60 -5.65
N TRP A 87 -4.65 20.10 -4.43
CA TRP A 87 -3.58 20.25 -3.45
C TRP A 87 -2.91 18.90 -3.12
N TRP A 88 -3.70 17.84 -2.94
CA TRP A 88 -3.16 16.53 -2.57
C TRP A 88 -2.39 15.92 -3.76
N LYS A 89 -2.85 16.14 -4.99
CA LYS A 89 -2.09 15.75 -6.19
C LYS A 89 -0.73 16.44 -6.25
N GLU A 90 -0.68 17.75 -5.97
CA GLU A 90 0.56 18.54 -5.94
C GLU A 90 1.50 18.09 -4.80
N THR A 91 0.93 17.78 -3.62
CA THR A 91 1.67 17.25 -2.46
C THR A 91 2.31 15.88 -2.75
N LEU A 92 1.70 15.11 -3.65
CA LEU A 92 2.18 13.80 -4.08
C LEU A 92 2.92 13.86 -5.43
N ALA A 93 3.42 15.02 -5.86
CA ALA A 93 4.09 15.15 -7.17
C ALA A 93 5.37 14.30 -7.30
N THR A 94 6.02 13.99 -6.18
CA THR A 94 7.18 13.06 -6.12
C THR A 94 6.75 11.60 -6.11
N GLU A 95 5.48 11.33 -5.85
CA GLU A 95 4.89 10.00 -5.91
C GLU A 95 4.37 9.75 -7.34
N ASN A 96 4.35 8.49 -7.78
CA ASN A 96 3.81 8.12 -9.10
C ASN A 96 2.26 8.15 -9.13
N VAL A 97 1.66 9.30 -8.76
CA VAL A 97 0.22 9.55 -8.69
C VAL A 97 -0.21 10.43 -9.85
N ASP A 98 -1.16 9.94 -10.64
CA ASP A 98 -1.69 10.66 -11.80
C ASP A 98 -2.86 11.56 -11.46
N ASP A 99 -3.69 11.15 -10.49
CA ASP A 99 -4.83 11.94 -10.09
C ASP A 99 -5.31 11.62 -8.67
N VAL A 100 -6.05 12.57 -8.10
CA VAL A 100 -6.77 12.40 -6.84
C VAL A 100 -8.25 12.68 -7.09
N LYS A 101 -9.13 11.73 -6.77
CA LYS A 101 -10.57 11.80 -7.11
C LYS A 101 -11.45 11.42 -5.94
N ILE A 102 -12.69 11.90 -5.94
CA ILE A 102 -13.72 11.39 -5.02
C ILE A 102 -14.07 9.95 -5.39
N SER A 103 -13.99 9.07 -4.41
CA SER A 103 -14.35 7.66 -4.57
C SER A 103 -15.86 7.46 -4.64
N ASN A 104 -16.27 6.55 -5.54
CA ASN A 104 -17.61 6.00 -5.54
C ASN A 104 -17.69 4.58 -4.95
N ARG A 105 -16.56 3.98 -4.52
CA ARG A 105 -16.49 2.59 -4.04
C ARG A 105 -16.34 2.46 -2.54
N LEU A 106 -15.80 3.49 -1.89
CA LEU A 106 -15.59 3.53 -0.44
C LEU A 106 -16.87 3.85 0.34
N ALA A 107 -16.90 3.40 1.57
CA ALA A 107 -17.94 3.71 2.53
C ALA A 107 -17.34 4.03 3.90
N ASP A 108 -16.45 3.18 4.40
CA ASP A 108 -15.88 3.26 5.75
C ASP A 108 -14.39 3.60 5.71
N THR A 109 -13.67 3.16 4.68
CA THR A 109 -12.24 3.50 4.48
C THR A 109 -12.07 4.96 4.00
N PRO A 110 -11.04 5.70 4.47
CA PRO A 110 -10.80 7.09 4.09
C PRO A 110 -10.31 7.28 2.64
N CYS A 111 -9.39 6.45 2.17
CA CYS A 111 -8.89 6.52 0.81
C CYS A 111 -8.28 5.19 0.35
N VAL A 112 -8.23 4.96 -0.97
CA VAL A 112 -7.59 3.80 -1.59
C VAL A 112 -6.84 4.22 -2.84
N VAL A 113 -5.89 3.40 -3.26
CA VAL A 113 -5.18 3.59 -4.53
C VAL A 113 -5.69 2.61 -5.55
N VAL A 114 -6.14 3.12 -6.69
CA VAL A 114 -6.53 2.29 -7.85
C VAL A 114 -5.53 2.48 -8.97
N THR A 115 -5.43 1.50 -9.85
CA THR A 115 -4.70 1.65 -11.11
C THR A 115 -5.63 2.07 -12.23
N SER A 116 -5.04 2.66 -13.27
CA SER A 116 -5.75 2.90 -14.53
C SER A 116 -6.39 1.62 -15.08
N LYS A 117 -7.42 1.79 -15.91
CA LYS A 117 -8.19 0.67 -16.48
C LYS A 117 -7.32 -0.39 -17.18
N TYR A 118 -6.27 0.07 -17.88
CA TYR A 118 -5.40 -0.79 -18.69
C TYR A 118 -4.07 -1.15 -18.01
N GLY A 119 -3.68 -0.45 -16.93
CA GLY A 119 -2.48 -0.75 -16.16
C GLY A 119 -2.60 -2.04 -15.34
N TRP A 120 -1.48 -2.57 -14.86
CA TRP A 120 -1.46 -3.69 -13.92
C TRP A 120 -2.14 -3.32 -12.61
N SER A 121 -2.93 -4.23 -12.03
CA SER A 121 -3.38 -4.09 -10.65
C SER A 121 -2.22 -4.34 -9.69
N ALA A 122 -2.35 -3.95 -8.42
CA ALA A 122 -1.34 -4.20 -7.39
C ALA A 122 -0.94 -5.69 -7.32
N ASN A 123 -1.93 -6.57 -7.39
CA ASN A 123 -1.72 -8.02 -7.41
C ASN A 123 -1.01 -8.56 -8.65
N MET A 124 -1.14 -7.88 -9.80
CA MET A 124 -0.39 -8.22 -11.01
C MET A 124 1.03 -7.65 -10.93
N GLU A 125 1.18 -6.41 -10.46
CA GLU A 125 2.48 -5.78 -10.26
C GLU A 125 3.39 -6.65 -9.36
N ARG A 126 2.86 -7.17 -8.24
CA ARG A 126 3.57 -8.08 -7.36
C ARG A 126 4.03 -9.36 -8.04
N ILE A 127 3.17 -9.98 -8.87
CA ILE A 127 3.53 -11.20 -9.62
C ILE A 127 4.64 -10.89 -10.63
N MET A 128 4.49 -9.80 -11.39
CA MET A 128 5.46 -9.42 -12.41
C MET A 128 6.81 -9.06 -11.81
N GLN A 129 6.84 -8.38 -10.65
CA GLN A 129 8.09 -8.10 -9.93
C GLN A 129 8.76 -9.38 -9.41
N SER A 130 7.98 -10.40 -9.01
CA SER A 130 8.54 -11.68 -8.58
C SER A 130 9.07 -12.56 -9.73
N GLN A 131 8.76 -12.22 -10.98
CA GLN A 131 9.27 -12.92 -12.16
C GLN A 131 10.57 -12.26 -12.62
N THR A 132 11.70 -12.94 -12.40
CA THR A 132 13.08 -12.48 -12.66
C THR A 132 13.43 -12.26 -14.13
N LEU A 133 12.57 -12.64 -15.09
CA LEU A 133 12.90 -12.69 -16.53
C LEU A 133 12.29 -11.58 -17.40
N SER A 134 11.54 -10.62 -16.83
CA SER A 134 10.92 -9.58 -17.65
C SER A 134 11.74 -8.29 -17.70
N ASP A 135 11.86 -7.74 -18.91
CA ASP A 135 12.49 -6.46 -19.22
C ASP A 135 11.93 -5.31 -18.35
N ALA A 136 12.80 -4.71 -17.53
CA ALA A 136 12.44 -3.64 -16.58
C ALA A 136 11.78 -2.43 -17.27
N ASN A 137 12.16 -2.14 -18.52
CA ASN A 137 11.59 -1.02 -19.27
C ASN A 137 10.14 -1.28 -19.70
N LYS A 138 9.82 -2.53 -20.07
CA LYS A 138 8.43 -2.94 -20.37
C LYS A 138 7.57 -2.96 -19.11
N GLN A 139 8.14 -3.35 -17.96
CA GLN A 139 7.43 -3.29 -16.69
C GLN A 139 7.04 -1.86 -16.30
N ALA A 140 7.91 -0.87 -16.51
CA ALA A 140 7.65 0.52 -16.13
C ALA A 140 6.42 1.10 -16.84
N TYR A 141 6.25 0.80 -18.14
CA TYR A 141 5.06 1.21 -18.89
C TYR A 141 3.77 0.57 -18.37
N MET A 142 3.85 -0.69 -17.93
CA MET A 142 2.69 -1.49 -17.50
C MET A 142 2.31 -1.32 -16.02
N ARG A 143 3.24 -0.85 -15.15
CA ARG A 143 2.94 -0.48 -13.75
C ARG A 143 1.81 0.55 -13.64
N GLY A 144 1.52 1.24 -14.73
CA GLY A 144 0.34 2.06 -14.86
C GLY A 144 0.39 3.26 -13.93
N LYS A 145 -0.49 4.20 -14.23
CA LYS A 145 -0.66 5.39 -13.42
C LYS A 145 -1.59 5.07 -12.25
N ARG A 146 -1.21 5.53 -11.04
CA ARG A 146 -1.98 5.34 -9.81
C ARG A 146 -2.93 6.52 -9.61
N VAL A 147 -4.13 6.25 -9.11
CA VAL A 147 -5.12 7.27 -8.77
C VAL A 147 -5.51 7.08 -7.32
N LEU A 148 -5.38 8.13 -6.52
CA LEU A 148 -5.86 8.15 -5.14
C LEU A 148 -7.35 8.47 -5.15
N GLU A 149 -8.18 7.53 -4.69
CA GLU A 149 -9.61 7.76 -4.49
C GLU A 149 -9.90 8.06 -3.02
N ILE A 150 -10.50 9.22 -2.73
CA ILE A 150 -10.80 9.68 -1.36
C ILE A 150 -12.29 9.59 -1.04
N ASN A 151 -12.63 9.21 0.19
CA ASN A 151 -13.99 9.14 0.69
C ASN A 151 -14.41 10.49 1.28
N ALA A 152 -15.11 11.30 0.49
CA ALA A 152 -15.62 12.61 0.90
C ALA A 152 -16.55 12.59 2.14
N ARG A 153 -17.06 11.42 2.53
CA ARG A 153 -17.92 11.27 3.72
C ARG A 153 -17.12 10.95 4.98
N HIS A 154 -15.86 10.56 4.86
CA HIS A 154 -15.02 10.15 5.97
C HIS A 154 -14.56 11.35 6.82
N PRO A 155 -14.62 11.28 8.17
CA PRO A 155 -14.21 12.39 9.05
C PRO A 155 -12.79 12.90 8.79
N ILE A 156 -11.80 12.00 8.66
CA ILE A 156 -10.41 12.38 8.36
C ILE A 156 -10.30 13.20 7.07
N ILE A 157 -11.05 12.84 6.03
CA ILE A 157 -10.99 13.53 4.73
C ILE A 157 -11.64 14.92 4.79
N LYS A 158 -12.69 15.08 5.62
CA LYS A 158 -13.31 16.38 5.86
C LYS A 158 -12.41 17.30 6.67
N GLU A 159 -11.80 16.79 7.74
CA GLU A 159 -10.83 17.54 8.54
C GLU A 159 -9.63 17.97 7.70
N LEU A 160 -9.09 17.06 6.89
CA LEU A 160 -7.97 17.38 6.00
C LEU A 160 -8.34 18.50 5.02
N ARG A 161 -9.54 18.46 4.46
CA ARG A 161 -10.05 19.54 3.60
C ARG A 161 -10.07 20.88 4.34
N GLU A 162 -10.60 20.91 5.57
CA GLU A 162 -10.70 22.15 6.35
C GLU A 162 -9.32 22.72 6.69
N ARG A 163 -8.36 21.86 7.04
CA ARG A 163 -6.97 22.29 7.29
C ARG A 163 -6.28 22.83 6.05
N VAL A 164 -6.44 22.17 4.90
CA VAL A 164 -5.87 22.64 3.63
C VAL A 164 -6.43 24.00 3.21
N VAL A 165 -7.73 24.23 3.42
CA VAL A 165 -8.35 25.54 3.15
C VAL A 165 -7.80 26.63 4.08
N LYS A 166 -7.48 26.28 5.33
CA LYS A 166 -6.95 27.21 6.32
C LYS A 166 -5.48 27.55 6.06
N ASP A 167 -4.66 26.54 5.82
CA ASP A 167 -3.23 26.68 5.54
C ASP A 167 -2.75 25.52 4.63
N PRO A 168 -2.63 25.75 3.32
CA PRO A 168 -2.16 24.72 2.38
C PRO A 168 -0.65 24.43 2.53
N GLU A 169 0.11 25.29 3.21
CA GLU A 169 1.55 25.14 3.39
C GLU A 169 1.93 24.46 4.71
N ASP A 170 0.94 24.13 5.56
CA ASP A 170 1.13 23.41 6.81
C ASP A 170 1.86 22.07 6.58
N THR A 171 3.08 21.98 7.12
CA THR A 171 3.96 20.81 6.97
C THR A 171 3.39 19.57 7.66
N SER A 172 2.63 19.73 8.75
CA SER A 172 1.97 18.62 9.43
C SER A 172 0.83 18.04 8.57
N VAL A 173 0.12 18.89 7.84
CA VAL A 173 -0.96 18.51 6.92
C VAL A 173 -0.39 17.79 5.70
N LYS A 174 0.70 18.31 5.11
CA LYS A 174 1.43 17.64 4.01
C LYS A 174 1.97 16.27 4.44
N THR A 175 2.57 16.17 5.63
CA THR A 175 3.09 14.92 6.19
C THR A 175 1.96 13.90 6.43
N THR A 176 0.85 14.34 7.00
CA THR A 176 -0.35 13.51 7.21
C THR A 176 -0.90 12.99 5.87
N ALA A 177 -1.00 13.86 4.87
CA ALA A 177 -1.48 13.51 3.53
C ALA A 177 -0.59 12.47 2.83
N GLN A 178 0.73 12.54 3.03
CA GLN A 178 1.70 11.54 2.55
C GLN A 178 1.55 10.20 3.29
N LEU A 179 1.46 10.22 4.62
CA LEU A 179 1.26 9.00 5.42
C LEU A 179 -0.06 8.29 5.07
N MET A 180 -1.13 9.07 4.87
CA MET A 180 -2.42 8.56 4.41
C MET A 180 -2.32 7.90 3.03
N TYR A 181 -1.57 8.49 2.09
CA TYR A 181 -1.33 7.90 0.78
C TYR A 181 -0.54 6.58 0.87
N GLN A 182 0.53 6.53 1.65
CA GLN A 182 1.33 5.32 1.86
C GLN A 182 0.53 4.20 2.53
N THR A 183 -0.31 4.56 3.50
CA THR A 183 -1.24 3.61 4.14
C THR A 183 -2.23 3.05 3.11
N ALA A 184 -2.83 3.93 2.29
CA ALA A 184 -3.74 3.52 1.22
C ALA A 184 -3.06 2.66 0.15
N LEU A 185 -1.80 2.93 -0.19
CA LEU A 185 -1.00 2.09 -1.09
C LEU A 185 -0.88 0.67 -0.55
N MET A 186 -0.47 0.54 0.71
CA MET A 186 -0.28 -0.74 1.38
C MET A 186 -1.60 -1.52 1.46
N GLU A 187 -2.68 -0.88 1.91
CA GLU A 187 -4.00 -1.50 2.02
C GLU A 187 -4.57 -1.92 0.64
N SER A 188 -4.23 -1.16 -0.41
CA SER A 188 -4.59 -1.49 -1.80
C SER A 188 -3.74 -2.62 -2.39
N GLY A 189 -2.75 -3.12 -1.64
CA GLY A 189 -1.91 -4.26 -2.00
C GLY A 189 -0.66 -3.90 -2.81
N PHE A 190 -0.30 -2.62 -2.90
CA PHE A 190 0.95 -2.19 -3.56
C PHE A 190 2.14 -2.33 -2.60
N MET A 191 3.32 -2.53 -3.20
CA MET A 191 4.58 -2.45 -2.47
C MET A 191 4.92 -0.99 -2.19
N LEU A 192 5.38 -0.71 -0.98
CA LEU A 192 5.95 0.58 -0.63
C LEU A 192 7.35 0.71 -1.26
N PRO A 193 7.63 1.80 -2.00
CA PRO A 193 8.96 2.02 -2.58
C PRO A 193 10.05 2.17 -1.52
N ASP A 194 9.75 2.88 -0.43
CA ASP A 194 10.66 3.10 0.70
C ASP A 194 9.94 2.78 2.03
N PRO A 195 10.08 1.54 2.55
CA PRO A 195 9.51 1.16 3.83
C PRO A 195 10.09 1.94 5.02
N LYS A 196 11.31 2.48 4.91
CA LYS A 196 11.97 3.21 6.00
C LYS A 196 11.37 4.60 6.14
N ASP A 197 11.12 5.30 5.04
CA ASP A 197 10.41 6.60 5.05
C ASP A 197 9.00 6.46 5.66
N PHE A 198 8.24 5.44 5.25
CA PHE A 198 6.93 5.15 5.82
C PHE A 198 7.00 4.89 7.34
N ALA A 199 7.94 4.05 7.78
CA ALA A 199 8.13 3.77 9.20
C ALA A 199 8.51 5.04 9.98
N SER A 200 9.39 5.89 9.44
CA SER A 200 9.75 7.17 10.05
C SER A 200 8.52 8.04 10.29
N ARG A 201 7.64 8.18 9.30
CA ARG A 201 6.42 9.00 9.42
C ARG A 201 5.43 8.43 10.45
N ILE A 202 5.35 7.10 10.56
CA ILE A 202 4.58 6.47 11.64
C ILE A 202 5.19 6.86 12.99
N TYR A 203 6.50 6.72 13.17
CA TYR A 203 7.16 7.07 14.42
C TYR A 203 7.00 8.55 14.78
N ASP A 204 7.08 9.45 13.80
CA ASP A 204 6.81 10.88 13.99
C ASP A 204 5.36 11.13 14.42
N SER A 205 4.41 10.39 13.85
CA SER A 205 3.00 10.45 14.25
C SER A 205 2.80 9.93 15.68
N VAL A 206 3.52 8.88 16.09
CA VAL A 206 3.50 8.37 17.48
C VAL A 206 4.12 9.39 18.42
N LYS A 207 5.27 9.99 18.09
CA LYS A 207 5.89 11.07 18.89
C LYS A 207 4.91 12.22 19.10
N ALA A 208 4.26 12.69 18.03
CA ALA A 208 3.26 13.75 18.10
C ALA A 208 2.06 13.37 18.98
N SER A 209 1.56 12.14 18.85
CA SER A 209 0.46 11.61 19.69
C SER A 209 0.82 11.56 21.18
N LEU A 210 2.07 11.21 21.49
CA LEU A 210 2.60 11.19 22.86
C LEU A 210 3.08 12.56 23.35
N SER A 211 2.93 13.62 22.54
CA SER A 211 3.42 14.98 22.85
C SER A 211 4.93 15.05 23.12
N ILE A 212 5.71 14.17 22.50
CA ILE A 212 7.18 14.16 22.58
C ILE A 212 7.73 15.24 21.66
N SER A 213 8.77 15.95 22.11
CA SER A 213 9.46 16.95 21.29
C SER A 213 10.02 16.33 20.00
N PRO A 214 9.87 16.98 18.83
CA PRO A 214 10.52 16.54 17.59
C PRO A 214 12.04 16.37 17.74
N ASP A 215 12.66 17.20 18.59
CA ASP A 215 14.11 17.23 18.84
C ASP A 215 14.56 16.26 19.94
N ALA A 216 13.65 15.44 20.49
CA ALA A 216 14.01 14.43 21.47
C ALA A 216 14.96 13.40 20.84
N ALA A 217 16.21 13.40 21.31
CA ALA A 217 17.24 12.46 20.90
C ALA A 217 17.08 11.13 21.63
N VAL A 218 17.58 10.07 20.99
CA VAL A 218 17.77 8.78 21.65
C VAL A 218 18.88 8.95 22.69
N GLU A 219 18.67 8.45 23.90
CA GLU A 219 19.71 8.43 24.93
C GLU A 219 20.93 7.65 24.40
N GLU A 220 22.14 8.15 24.66
CA GLU A 220 23.36 7.45 24.25
C GLU A 220 23.45 6.12 25.00
N GLU A 221 23.84 5.06 24.30
CA GLU A 221 24.09 3.77 24.95
C GLU A 221 25.33 3.92 25.83
N ASP A 222 25.25 3.52 27.10
CA ASP A 222 26.43 3.44 27.97
C ASP A 222 27.44 2.48 27.32
N GLU A 223 28.61 2.99 26.93
CA GLU A 223 29.72 2.14 26.49
C GLU A 223 30.07 1.19 27.63
N VAL A 224 29.72 -0.09 27.47
CA VAL A 224 30.20 -1.12 28.37
C VAL A 224 31.69 -1.24 28.15
N GLU A 225 32.51 -0.63 29.02
CA GLU A 225 33.94 -0.88 29.06
C GLU A 225 34.15 -2.39 29.17
N GLU A 226 34.64 -3.02 28.10
CA GLU A 226 35.12 -4.40 28.17
C GLU A 226 36.23 -4.44 29.22
N ALA A 227 35.94 -5.06 30.36
CA ALA A 227 36.92 -5.27 31.42
C ALA A 227 38.14 -5.99 30.81
N PRO A 228 39.37 -5.54 31.08
CA PRO A 228 40.55 -6.14 30.46
C PRO A 228 40.59 -7.63 30.84
N GLU A 229 40.75 -8.49 29.82
CA GLU A 229 41.00 -9.92 30.02
C GLU A 229 42.15 -10.07 31.01
N VAL A 230 41.84 -10.64 32.18
CA VAL A 230 42.85 -11.03 33.15
C VAL A 230 43.64 -12.17 32.50
N GLU A 231 44.83 -11.88 31.98
CA GLU A 231 45.81 -12.89 31.59
C GLU A 231 46.08 -13.79 32.79
N ASN A 232 45.41 -14.94 32.82
CA ASN A 232 45.60 -15.92 33.86
C ASN A 232 46.84 -16.74 33.49
N SER A 233 47.99 -16.33 34.02
CA SER A 233 49.21 -17.13 33.94
C SER A 233 48.96 -18.48 34.64
N SER A 234 48.83 -19.55 33.87
CA SER A 234 48.89 -20.91 34.40
C SER A 234 49.83 -21.76 33.53
N SER A 235 51.09 -21.72 33.95
CA SER A 235 51.93 -22.89 34.18
C SER A 235 52.03 -23.93 33.06
N GLN A 236 53.17 -23.90 32.37
CA GLN A 236 53.76 -25.05 31.69
C GLN A 236 53.74 -26.29 32.60
N LYS A 237 53.15 -27.38 32.10
CA LYS A 237 53.58 -28.74 32.40
C LYS A 237 53.41 -29.57 31.13
N GLU A 238 54.52 -29.70 30.41
CA GLU A 238 54.72 -30.73 29.41
C GLU A 238 54.69 -32.09 30.11
N GLU A 239 53.77 -32.96 29.73
CA GLU A 239 53.90 -34.40 29.91
C GLU A 239 53.82 -35.03 28.52
N GLU A 240 55.00 -35.38 28.00
CA GLU A 240 55.19 -36.24 26.83
C GLU A 240 54.56 -37.60 27.11
N THR A 241 53.59 -38.01 26.29
CA THR A 241 53.38 -39.43 26.02
C THR A 241 53.01 -39.65 24.57
N ASP A 242 53.80 -40.55 23.97
CA ASP A 242 53.44 -41.53 22.94
C ASP A 242 53.76 -41.19 21.49
N SER A 243 54.82 -41.84 20.97
CA SER A 243 54.71 -42.65 19.76
C SER A 243 56.01 -43.42 19.48
N THR A 244 55.96 -44.75 19.60
CA THR A 244 56.44 -45.75 18.61
C THR A 244 56.35 -47.15 19.26
N PRO A 245 55.82 -48.16 18.56
CA PRO A 245 56.59 -48.79 17.49
C PRO A 245 55.79 -49.29 16.27
N THR A 246 56.45 -49.32 15.12
CA THR A 246 56.14 -50.27 14.03
C THR A 246 57.45 -50.77 13.45
N GLU A 247 57.37 -52.00 12.92
CA GLU A 247 58.42 -52.87 12.34
C GLU A 247 59.03 -53.82 13.40
N GLU A 248 58.98 -55.15 13.28
CA GLU A 248 58.97 -56.05 12.11
C GLU A 248 58.24 -57.39 12.39
N GLU A 249 57.80 -58.02 11.29
CA GLU A 249 57.41 -59.43 11.03
C GLU A 249 56.14 -60.05 11.67
#